data_AF-A0A972R6F9-F1
#
_entry.id   AF-A0A972R6F9-F1
#
_cell.length_a   1.000
_cell.length_b   1.000
_cell.length_c   1.000
_cell.angle_alpha   90.00
_cell.angle_beta   90.00
_cell.angle_gamma   90.00
#
_symmetry.space_group_name_H-M   'P 1'
#
loop_
_entity.id
_entity.type
_entity.pdbx_description
1 polymer ?
#
loop_
_entity_poly.entity_id
_entity_poly.type
_entity_poly.pdbx_seq_one_letter_code
_entity_poly.pdbx_strand_id
1 'polypeptide(L)'
;MNIEKSPRFVSTLTRNTLALIMAGGHGERLKHLTMWRAKPAVPFGGKFRIIDFPLSNCINSGIRRIGVLTQYKAHSLILHIQRGWWHLRGEFGEFVELLPAQQRIEASWYSGTADSI
;
A
#
# COMPACT_ATOMS: atom_id res chain seq x y z
N MET A 1 -28.93 28.05 2.82
CA MET A 1 -29.40 26.65 2.66
C MET A 1 -28.58 25.82 3.63
N ASN A 2 -29.17 25.46 4.78
CA ASN A 2 -28.46 24.81 5.87
C ASN A 2 -28.02 23.41 5.46
N ILE A 3 -26.71 23.19 5.39
CA ILE A 3 -26.14 21.86 5.28
C ILE A 3 -26.22 21.26 6.68
N GLU A 4 -27.34 20.60 6.98
CA GLU A 4 -27.39 19.66 8.08
C GLU A 4 -26.24 18.67 7.88
N LYS A 5 -25.27 18.70 8.79
CA LYS A 5 -24.15 17.76 8.81
C LYS A 5 -24.73 16.36 9.05
N SER A 6 -25.03 15.68 7.95
CA SER A 6 -25.50 14.30 7.95
C SER A 6 -24.49 13.42 8.71
N PRO A 7 -24.95 12.46 9.55
CA PRO A 7 -24.08 11.48 10.21
C PRO A 7 -23.27 10.63 9.22
N ARG A 8 -23.57 10.71 7.91
CA ARG A 8 -22.80 10.10 6.82
C ARG A 8 -21.52 10.84 6.44
N PHE A 9 -21.24 12.04 6.97
CA PHE A 9 -20.08 12.85 6.56
C PHE A 9 -18.75 12.07 6.62
N VAL A 10 -18.51 11.35 7.72
CA VAL A 10 -17.28 10.53 7.89
C VAL A 10 -17.24 9.36 6.90
N SER A 11 -18.39 8.72 6.65
CA SER A 11 -18.48 7.62 5.67
C SER A 11 -18.23 8.07 4.23
N THR A 12 -18.62 9.31 3.90
CA THR A 12 -18.38 9.89 2.57
C THR A 12 -16.93 10.33 2.44
N LEU A 13 -16.34 10.92 3.49
CA LEU A 13 -14.94 11.33 3.51
C LEU A 13 -13.99 10.14 3.29
N THR A 14 -14.20 9.05 4.03
CA THR A 14 -13.39 7.82 3.94
C THR A 14 -13.53 7.15 2.57
N ARG A 15 -14.75 7.05 2.02
CA ARG A 15 -14.96 6.53 0.65
C ARG A 15 -14.27 7.37 -0.44
N ASN A 16 -14.21 8.70 -0.25
CA ASN A 16 -13.61 9.61 -1.22
C ASN A 16 -12.09 9.82 -1.02
N THR A 17 -11.49 9.18 -0.02
CA THR A 17 -10.06 9.29 0.28
C THR A 17 -9.25 8.23 -0.50
N LEU A 18 -8.13 8.64 -1.09
CA LEU A 18 -7.11 7.74 -1.64
C LEU A 18 -5.99 7.58 -0.60
N ALA A 19 -5.74 6.35 -0.16
CA ALA A 19 -4.56 6.03 0.64
C ALA A 19 -3.39 5.66 -0.27
N LEU A 20 -2.22 6.24 -0.03
CA LEU A 20 -0.98 5.86 -0.68
C LEU A 20 -0.05 5.21 0.35
N ILE A 21 0.30 3.95 0.13
CA ILE A 21 1.20 3.19 0.97
C ILE A 21 2.56 3.11 0.29
N MET A 22 3.57 3.80 0.85
CA MET A 22 4.94 3.77 0.36
C MET A 22 5.63 2.47 0.82
N ALA A 23 5.65 1.47 -0.06
CA ALA A 23 6.18 0.13 0.21
C ALA A 23 7.61 -0.09 -0.35
N GLY A 24 8.38 0.98 -0.54
CA GLY A 24 9.73 0.97 -1.12
C GLY A 24 10.89 0.74 -0.13
N GLY A 25 10.63 0.57 1.17
CA GLY A 25 11.69 0.51 2.17
C GLY A 25 12.65 -0.69 2.00
N HIS A 26 13.95 -0.40 1.83
CA HIS A 26 15.03 -1.41 1.81
C HIS A 26 15.18 -2.18 3.12
N GLY A 27 14.88 -1.53 4.26
CA GLY A 27 14.90 -2.17 5.57
C GLY A 27 16.27 -2.70 5.97
N GLU A 28 17.35 -1.97 5.70
CA GLU A 28 18.74 -2.37 5.95
C GLU A 28 18.98 -2.84 7.40
N ARG A 29 18.28 -2.24 8.36
CA ARG A 29 18.32 -2.62 9.79
C ARG A 29 17.84 -4.05 10.06
N LEU A 30 17.06 -4.66 9.16
CA LEU A 30 16.58 -6.04 9.25
C LEU A 30 17.56 -7.06 8.64
N LYS A 31 18.70 -6.60 8.11
CA LYS A 31 19.79 -7.44 7.58
C LYS A 31 19.29 -8.52 6.62
N HIS A 32 19.56 -9.80 6.93
CA HIS A 32 19.25 -10.94 6.07
C HIS A 32 17.75 -11.10 5.74
N LEU A 33 16.84 -10.56 6.55
CA LEU A 33 15.40 -10.65 6.31
C LEU A 33 14.95 -9.85 5.07
N THR A 34 15.68 -8.82 4.68
CA THR A 34 15.39 -7.97 3.51
C THR A 34 16.39 -8.17 2.37
N MET A 35 17.27 -9.18 2.46
CA MET A 35 18.28 -9.44 1.44
C MET A 35 17.68 -9.75 0.06
N TRP A 36 16.50 -10.38 -0.01
CA TRP A 36 15.86 -10.80 -1.27
C TRP A 36 14.43 -10.28 -1.45
N ARG A 37 13.95 -9.47 -0.50
CA ARG A 37 12.57 -8.96 -0.47
C ARG A 37 12.52 -7.57 0.14
N ALA A 38 11.55 -6.76 -0.28
CA ALA A 38 11.29 -5.46 0.35
C ALA A 38 10.88 -5.63 1.83
N LYS A 39 11.20 -4.64 2.68
CA LYS A 39 10.77 -4.62 4.10
C LYS A 39 9.27 -4.92 4.28
N PRO A 40 8.35 -4.35 3.48
CA PRO A 40 6.92 -4.63 3.64
C PRO A 40 6.52 -6.08 3.36
N ALA A 41 7.35 -6.82 2.60
CA ALA A 41 7.13 -8.24 2.29
C ALA A 41 7.70 -9.20 3.35
N VAL A 42 8.31 -8.69 4.42
CA VAL A 42 8.82 -9.51 5.52
C VAL A 42 7.65 -10.16 6.26
N PRO A 43 7.66 -11.48 6.49
CA PRO A 43 6.63 -12.17 7.27
C PRO A 43 6.57 -11.64 8.70
N PHE A 44 5.37 -11.57 9.26
CA PHE A 44 5.11 -11.11 10.63
C PHE A 44 3.97 -11.94 11.23
N GLY A 45 4.10 -12.37 12.49
CA GLY A 45 3.04 -13.09 13.18
C GLY A 45 2.63 -14.42 12.53
N GLY A 46 3.55 -15.09 11.83
CA GLY A 46 3.36 -16.41 11.21
C GLY A 46 2.62 -16.40 9.88
N LYS A 47 1.49 -15.71 9.77
CA LYS A 47 0.63 -15.72 8.57
C LYS A 47 0.64 -14.42 7.76
N PHE A 48 1.03 -13.32 8.39
CA PHE A 48 0.94 -11.99 7.79
C PHE A 48 2.28 -11.50 7.29
N ARG A 49 2.27 -10.35 6.63
CA ARG A 49 3.43 -9.54 6.29
C ARG A 49 3.25 -8.14 6.84
N ILE A 50 4.35 -7.39 6.94
CA ILE A 50 4.32 -6.02 7.46
C ILE A 50 3.31 -5.14 6.70
N ILE A 51 3.15 -5.32 5.38
CA ILE A 51 2.19 -4.57 4.56
C ILE A 51 0.72 -4.82 4.93
N ASP A 52 0.40 -5.95 5.57
CA ASP A 52 -0.99 -6.29 5.90
C ASP A 52 -1.55 -5.36 6.98
N PHE A 53 -0.69 -4.79 7.84
CA PHE A 53 -1.10 -3.85 8.88
C PHE A 53 -1.64 -2.53 8.31
N PRO A 54 -0.90 -1.76 7.48
CA PRO A 54 -1.43 -0.54 6.89
C PRO A 54 -2.61 -0.82 5.95
N LEU A 55 -2.63 -1.94 5.22
CA LEU A 55 -3.78 -2.32 4.40
C LEU A 55 -5.02 -2.60 5.25
N SER A 56 -4.89 -3.37 6.33
CA SER A 56 -5.98 -3.65 7.27
C SER A 56 -6.47 -2.38 7.93
N ASN A 57 -5.57 -1.47 8.31
CA ASN A 57 -5.95 -0.16 8.87
C ASN A 57 -6.81 0.63 7.88
N CYS A 58 -6.40 0.70 6.61
CA CYS A 58 -7.19 1.41 5.59
C CYS A 58 -8.60 0.83 5.46
N ILE A 59 -8.72 -0.50 5.31
CA ILE A 59 -10.02 -1.16 5.17
C ILE A 59 -10.88 -0.99 6.42
N ASN A 60 -10.32 -1.21 7.61
CA ASN A 60 -11.03 -1.07 8.88
C ASN A 60 -11.46 0.38 9.17
N SER A 61 -10.76 1.36 8.59
CA SER A 61 -11.14 2.78 8.62
C SER A 61 -12.10 3.19 7.50
N GLY A 62 -12.54 2.27 6.64
CA GLY A 62 -13.45 2.57 5.52
C GLY A 62 -12.79 3.21 4.29
N ILE A 63 -11.45 3.25 4.24
CA ILE A 63 -10.68 3.74 3.09
C ILE A 63 -10.44 2.55 2.15
N ARG A 64 -11.08 2.57 0.99
CA ARG A 64 -11.11 1.43 0.06
C ARG A 64 -10.50 1.72 -1.32
N ARG A 65 -9.93 2.91 -1.49
CA ARG A 65 -9.11 3.29 -2.65
C ARG A 65 -7.68 3.37 -2.16
N ILE A 66 -6.86 2.38 -2.52
CA ILE A 66 -5.51 2.22 -1.97
C ILE A 66 -4.52 2.04 -3.13
N GLY A 67 -3.52 2.90 -3.21
CA GLY A 67 -2.35 2.73 -4.06
C GLY A 67 -1.16 2.26 -3.24
N VAL A 68 -0.49 1.19 -3.69
CA VAL A 68 0.73 0.67 -3.05
C VAL A 68 1.91 0.96 -3.95
N LEU A 69 2.73 1.94 -3.55
CA LEU A 69 3.92 2.37 -4.27
C LEU A 69 5.07 1.41 -3.96
N THR A 70 5.55 0.70 -4.98
CA THR A 70 6.62 -0.29 -4.83
C THR A 70 7.86 0.15 -5.60
N GLN A 71 9.05 -0.07 -5.05
CA GLN A 71 10.32 0.23 -5.72
C GLN A 71 11.14 -1.05 -5.85
N TYR A 72 11.95 -1.34 -4.84
CA TYR A 72 12.97 -2.36 -4.86
C TYR A 72 12.46 -3.75 -4.46
N LYS A 73 12.96 -4.81 -5.12
CA LYS A 73 12.72 -6.23 -4.76
C LYS A 73 11.24 -6.54 -4.44
N ALA A 74 10.34 -5.96 -5.25
CA ALA A 74 8.90 -5.95 -5.00
C ALA A 74 8.17 -7.23 -5.45
N HIS A 75 8.82 -8.14 -6.18
CA HIS A 75 8.15 -9.32 -6.76
C HIS A 75 7.34 -10.13 -5.73
N SER A 76 7.95 -10.46 -4.59
CA SER A 76 7.25 -11.20 -3.54
C SER A 76 6.09 -10.41 -2.92
N LEU A 77 6.20 -9.08 -2.85
CA LEU A 77 5.16 -8.18 -2.35
C LEU A 77 3.98 -8.12 -3.31
N ILE A 78 4.27 -7.96 -4.61
CA ILE A 78 3.28 -7.92 -5.70
C ILE A 78 2.42 -9.18 -5.67
N LEU A 79 3.04 -10.37 -5.62
CA LEU A 79 2.32 -11.64 -5.56
C LEU A 79 1.44 -11.77 -4.30
N HIS A 80 1.91 -11.25 -3.16
CA HIS A 80 1.15 -11.27 -1.92
C HIS A 80 -0.11 -10.41 -2.00
N ILE A 81 0.03 -9.20 -2.55
CA ILE A 81 -1.10 -8.28 -2.73
C ILE A 81 -2.08 -8.81 -3.75
N GLN A 82 -1.60 -9.30 -4.91
CA GLN A 82 -2.47 -9.88 -5.94
C GLN A 82 -3.25 -11.10 -5.45
N ARG A 83 -2.66 -11.95 -4.59
CA ARG A 83 -3.35 -13.14 -4.08
C ARG A 83 -4.22 -12.87 -2.85
N GLY A 84 -3.78 -11.98 -1.97
CA GLY A 84 -4.41 -11.73 -0.67
C GLY A 84 -5.40 -10.57 -0.63
N TRP A 85 -5.26 -9.60 -1.54
CA TRP A 85 -5.97 -8.31 -1.46
C TRP A 85 -6.78 -7.97 -2.72
N TRP A 86 -7.04 -8.95 -3.59
CA TRP A 86 -7.84 -8.77 -4.82
C TRP A 86 -9.34 -8.63 -4.59
N HIS A 87 -9.84 -8.89 -3.37
CA HIS A 87 -11.27 -9.06 -3.08
C HIS A 87 -12.10 -7.75 -3.09
N LEU A 88 -11.48 -6.60 -3.38
CA LEU A 88 -12.21 -5.34 -3.47
C LEU A 88 -13.01 -5.29 -4.77
N ARG A 89 -14.30 -4.93 -4.65
CA ARG A 89 -15.23 -4.91 -5.78
C ARG A 89 -15.06 -3.62 -6.57
N GLY A 90 -14.41 -3.73 -7.74
CA GLY A 90 -14.21 -2.60 -8.65
C GLY A 90 -15.51 -1.89 -9.08
N GLU A 91 -16.65 -2.57 -9.00
CA GLU A 91 -18.00 -2.00 -9.27
C GLU A 91 -18.32 -0.76 -8.41
N PHE A 92 -17.71 -0.64 -7.23
CA PHE A 92 -17.89 0.52 -6.33
C PHE A 92 -16.71 1.50 -6.36
N GLY A 93 -15.79 1.37 -7.33
CA GLY A 93 -14.57 2.17 -7.40
C GLY A 93 -13.56 1.86 -6.29
N GLU A 94 -13.69 0.69 -5.65
CA GLU A 94 -12.80 0.20 -4.60
C GLU A 94 -11.66 -0.62 -5.22
N PHE A 95 -10.42 -0.36 -4.81
CA PHE A 95 -9.26 -1.05 -5.35
C PHE A 95 -8.06 -1.01 -4.41
N VAL A 96 -7.21 -2.03 -4.52
CA VAL A 96 -5.82 -2.01 -4.09
C VAL A 96 -4.98 -2.16 -5.34
N GLU A 97 -4.38 -1.07 -5.79
CA GLU A 97 -3.57 -1.03 -7.00
C GLU A 97 -2.09 -0.99 -6.65
N LEU A 98 -1.30 -1.79 -7.37
CA LEU A 98 0.16 -1.77 -7.27
C LEU A 98 0.69 -0.75 -8.26
N LEU A 99 1.44 0.22 -7.76
CA LEU A 99 2.09 1.26 -8.53
C LEU A 99 3.61 0.97 -8.51
N PRO A 100 4.13 0.20 -9.48
CA PRO A 100 5.56 -0.03 -9.57
C PRO A 100 6.28 1.25 -9.97
N ALA A 101 7.39 1.55 -9.30
CA ALA A 101 8.27 2.64 -9.68
C ALA A 101 8.72 2.43 -11.14
N GLN A 102 8.36 3.35 -12.02
CA GLN A 102 8.81 3.37 -13.40
C GLN A 102 10.02 4.29 -13.50
N GLN A 103 11.20 3.68 -13.67
CA GLN A 103 12.44 4.42 -13.89
C GLN A 103 12.41 4.98 -15.32
N ARG A 104 12.02 6.25 -15.49
CA ARG A 104 11.92 6.88 -16.82
C ARG A 104 13.17 7.65 -17.25
N ILE A 105 14.04 8.11 -16.33
CA ILE A 105 15.03 9.17 -16.68
C ILE A 105 16.44 8.98 -16.08
N GLU A 106 16.63 8.43 -14.86
CA GLU A 106 17.97 8.40 -14.22
C GLU A 106 18.40 7.05 -13.64
N ALA A 107 19.72 6.82 -13.61
CA ALA A 107 20.40 5.60 -13.15
C ALA A 107 20.62 5.54 -11.61
N SER A 108 20.18 6.53 -10.84
CA SER A 108 20.34 6.50 -9.38
C SER A 108 19.26 5.59 -8.76
N TRP A 109 19.67 4.64 -7.91
CA TRP A 109 18.82 3.48 -7.59
C TRP A 109 17.92 3.64 -6.37
N TYR A 110 18.12 4.65 -5.50
CA TYR A 110 17.27 4.92 -4.32
C TYR A 110 17.84 6.08 -3.50
N SER A 111 17.12 7.20 -3.37
CA SER A 111 17.45 8.29 -2.44
C SER A 111 16.63 8.26 -1.14
N GLY A 112 15.67 7.34 -1.04
CA GLY A 112 14.83 7.18 0.16
C GLY A 112 13.45 6.59 -0.14
N THR A 113 12.66 6.36 0.92
CA THR A 113 11.30 5.82 0.77
C THR A 113 10.35 6.81 0.10
N ALA A 114 10.62 8.12 0.21
CA ALA A 114 9.87 9.17 -0.47
C ALA A 114 10.20 9.29 -1.97
N ASP A 115 11.30 8.69 -2.41
CA ASP A 115 11.77 8.66 -3.81
C ASP A 115 10.98 7.64 -4.68
N SER A 116 9.80 7.23 -4.21
CA SER A 116 8.96 6.17 -4.81
C SER A 116 7.98 6.69 -5.86
N ILE A 117 8.12 7.97 -6.23
CA ILE A 117 7.30 8.75 -7.16
C ILE A 117 8.17 9.64 -8.03
#